data_AF-A0A8H3CJ74-F1
#
_entry.id   AF-A0A8H3CJ74-F1
#
_cell.length_a   1.000
_cell.length_b   1.000
_cell.length_c   1.000
_cell.angle_alpha   90.00
_cell.angle_beta   90.00
_cell.angle_gamma   90.00
#
_symmetry.space_group_name_H-M   'P 1'
#
loop_
_entity.id
_entity.type
_entity.pdbx_description
1 polymer ?
#
loop_
_entity_poly.entity_id
_entity_poly.type
_entity_poly.pdbx_seq_one_letter_code
_entity_poly.pdbx_strand_id
1 'polypeptide(L)'
;MDSVSWIPSQGDDLVASMGFTFQSDCNAPFFEFPIFKSQVYTGGSPGPDRVVIGSVNGEDAAFCGLITHTGAAGRNGFLQCQAA
;
A
#
# COMPACT_ATOMS: atom_id res chain seq x y z
N MET A 1 -13.62 0.75 -11.78
CA MET A 1 -13.33 2.03 -11.10
C MET A 1 -12.67 1.61 -9.81
N ASP A 2 -11.38 1.31 -9.86
CA ASP A 2 -10.66 0.94 -8.64
C ASP A 2 -10.22 2.26 -8.02
N SER A 3 -11.18 2.80 -7.26
CA SER A 3 -11.12 4.03 -6.51
C SER A 3 -9.83 4.07 -5.71
N VAL A 4 -9.28 5.28 -5.53
CA VAL A 4 -8.39 5.57 -4.40
C VAL A 4 -9.20 5.26 -3.14
N SER A 5 -9.16 4.02 -2.68
CA SER A 5 -9.86 3.60 -1.47
C SER A 5 -9.03 4.09 -0.31
N TRP A 6 -9.42 5.24 0.22
CA TRP A 6 -9.13 5.63 1.58
C TRP A 6 -9.68 4.54 2.49
N ILE A 7 -8.86 3.55 2.83
CA ILE A 7 -9.16 2.62 3.91
C ILE A 7 -8.52 3.24 5.16
N PRO A 8 -9.24 4.06 5.96
CA PRO A 8 -8.79 4.35 7.31
C PRO A 8 -8.83 3.03 8.08
N SER A 9 -7.72 2.31 8.08
CA SER A 9 -7.56 1.13 8.92
C SER A 9 -7.40 1.62 10.35
N GLN A 10 -8.51 1.56 11.10
CA GLN A 10 -8.50 1.76 12.54
C GLN A 10 -7.65 0.66 13.17
N GLY A 11 -6.57 1.04 13.84
CA GLY A 11 -5.81 0.18 14.74
C GLY A 11 -4.73 -0.66 14.05
N ASP A 12 -3.62 -0.81 14.77
CA ASP A 12 -2.33 -1.42 14.40
C ASP A 12 -2.36 -2.90 13.97
N ASP A 13 -3.52 -3.45 13.58
CA ASP A 13 -3.77 -4.89 13.46
C ASP A 13 -4.38 -5.30 12.09
N LEU A 14 -4.97 -4.36 11.34
CA LEU A 14 -5.65 -4.70 10.08
C LEU A 14 -4.68 -5.05 8.93
N VAL A 15 -3.47 -4.49 8.93
CA VAL A 15 -2.40 -4.89 7.99
C VAL A 15 -1.84 -6.28 8.34
N ALA A 16 -1.74 -6.60 9.62
CA ALA A 16 -1.40 -7.95 10.08
C ALA A 16 -2.48 -8.97 9.67
N SER A 17 -3.77 -8.58 9.64
CA SER A 17 -4.86 -9.46 9.19
C SER A 17 -4.80 -9.86 7.70
N MET A 18 -4.06 -9.10 6.87
CA MET A 18 -3.77 -9.45 5.46
C MET A 18 -2.48 -10.28 5.32
N GLY A 19 -1.77 -10.52 6.43
CA GLY A 19 -0.49 -11.22 6.47
C GLY A 19 0.70 -10.39 6.01
N PHE A 20 0.57 -9.07 5.89
CA PHE A 20 1.69 -8.20 5.51
C PHE A 20 2.48 -7.78 6.73
N THR A 21 3.80 -7.89 6.63
CA THR A 21 4.73 -7.43 7.66
C THR A 21 5.48 -6.22 7.11
N PHE A 22 5.08 -5.03 7.54
CA PHE A 22 5.79 -3.79 7.18
C PHE A 22 6.95 -3.49 8.13
N GLN A 23 7.77 -2.52 7.75
CA GLN A 23 8.92 -2.10 8.56
C GLN A 23 8.51 -1.75 10.00
N SER A 24 9.37 -2.03 10.97
CA SER A 24 9.03 -1.95 12.41
C SER A 24 8.74 -0.54 12.92
N ASP A 25 9.15 0.48 12.17
CA ASP A 25 8.93 1.91 12.43
C ASP A 25 7.68 2.47 11.73
N CYS A 26 6.94 1.61 11.04
CA CYS A 26 5.70 1.96 10.36
C CYS A 26 4.47 1.72 11.22
N ASN A 27 3.79 2.80 11.58
CA ASN A 27 2.60 2.81 12.41
C ASN A 27 1.37 3.17 11.58
N ALA A 28 0.20 2.68 11.99
CA ALA A 28 -1.06 3.08 11.39
C ALA A 28 -1.32 4.59 11.62
N PRO A 29 -2.15 5.25 10.77
CA PRO A 29 -2.86 4.71 9.62
C PRO A 29 -1.95 4.45 8.42
N PHE A 30 -2.26 3.36 7.70
CA PHE A 30 -1.58 3.03 6.45
C PHE A 30 -2.36 3.55 5.24
N PHE A 31 -1.63 4.01 4.23
CA PHE A 31 -2.19 4.48 2.96
C PHE A 31 -1.48 3.80 1.80
N GLU A 32 -2.22 3.56 0.71
CA GLU A 32 -1.65 3.03 -0.53
C GLU A 32 -1.74 4.03 -1.68
N PHE A 33 -0.74 4.02 -2.57
CA PHE A 33 -0.75 4.84 -3.78
C PHE A 33 -0.16 4.08 -4.98
N PRO A 34 -0.74 4.20 -6.19
CA PRO A 34 -0.19 3.58 -7.40
C PRO A 34 1.24 4.02 -7.70
N ILE A 35 2.10 3.05 -8.04
CA ILE A 35 3.49 3.32 -8.43
C ILE A 35 3.80 2.84 -9.84
N PHE A 36 4.71 3.57 -10.49
CA PHE A 36 5.23 3.25 -11.82
C PHE A 36 6.74 3.47 -11.83
N LYS A 37 7.44 2.78 -12.73
CA LYS A 37 8.92 2.84 -12.81
C LYS A 37 9.48 4.23 -13.12
N SER A 38 8.73 5.09 -13.80
CA SER A 38 9.28 6.35 -14.34
C SER A 38 8.26 7.49 -14.38
N GLN A 39 7.17 7.38 -13.63
CA GLN A 39 6.15 8.43 -13.54
C GLN A 39 5.41 8.37 -12.21
N VAL A 40 4.92 9.52 -11.77
CA VAL A 40 3.95 9.61 -10.66
C VAL A 40 2.56 9.44 -11.25
N TYR A 41 1.71 8.68 -10.57
CA TYR A 41 0.33 8.51 -10.99
C TYR A 41 -0.44 9.83 -10.91
N THR A 42 -1.11 10.20 -12.01
CA THR A 42 -1.94 11.43 -12.10
C THR A 42 -3.39 11.16 -12.50
N GLY A 43 -3.77 9.88 -12.68
CA GLY A 43 -5.11 9.46 -13.09
C GLY A 43 -5.09 8.33 -14.12
N GLY A 44 -6.26 7.75 -14.39
CA GLY A 44 -6.43 6.66 -15.35
C GLY A 44 -6.41 5.26 -14.71
N SER A 45 -5.81 4.28 -15.40
CA SER A 45 -5.66 2.93 -14.85
C SER A 45 -4.50 2.91 -13.85
N PRO A 46 -4.71 2.48 -12.59
CA PRO A 46 -3.69 2.54 -11.55
C PRO A 46 -2.64 1.42 -11.67
N GLY A 47 -2.81 0.47 -12.59
CA GLY A 47 -1.93 -0.70 -12.67
C GLY A 47 -1.99 -1.59 -11.41
N PRO A 48 -1.12 -2.60 -11.31
CA PRO A 48 -1.19 -3.60 -10.24
C PRO A 48 -0.43 -3.22 -8.96
N ASP A 49 0.52 -2.28 -9.02
CA ASP A 49 1.50 -2.06 -7.95
C ASP A 49 1.16 -0.84 -7.10
N ARG A 50 1.38 -0.95 -5.79
CA ARG A 50 1.16 0.13 -4.82
C ARG A 50 2.36 0.28 -3.89
N VAL A 51 2.68 1.51 -3.54
CA VAL A 51 3.46 1.81 -2.33
C VAL A 51 2.53 1.90 -1.14
N VAL A 52 2.98 1.40 0.00
CA VAL A 52 2.32 1.59 1.29
C VAL A 52 3.16 2.54 2.13
N ILE A 53 2.50 3.59 2.63
CA ILE A 53 3.07 4.57 3.55
C ILE A 53 2.31 4.55 4.88
N GLY A 54 2.95 5.00 5.94
CA GLY A 54 2.41 5.04 7.31
C GLY A 54 3.18 6.04 8.17
N SER A 55 3.00 5.98 9.49
CA SER A 55 3.62 6.93 10.44
C SER A 55 3.46 8.39 10.01
N VAL A 56 2.26 8.74 9.55
CA VAL A 56 1.98 10.04 8.92
C VAL A 56 2.00 11.17 9.97
N ASN A 57 2.72 12.25 9.66
CA ASN A 57 2.78 13.46 10.45
C ASN A 57 2.72 14.69 9.53
N GLY A 58 1.53 15.28 9.39
CA GLY A 58 1.32 16.39 8.46
C GLY A 58 1.49 15.93 7.01
N GLU A 59 2.47 16.51 6.32
CA GLU A 59 2.81 16.18 4.93
C GLU A 59 3.87 15.06 4.83
N ASP A 60 4.42 14.63 5.96
CA ASP A 60 5.43 13.59 6.04
C ASP A 60 4.81 12.20 6.28
N ALA A 61 5.40 11.17 5.69
CA ALA A 61 5.05 9.77 5.90
C ALA A 61 6.28 8.86 5.73
N ALA A 62 6.30 7.75 6.48
CA ALA A 62 7.30 6.71 6.33
C ALA A 62 6.92 5.73 5.20
N PHE A 63 7.92 5.25 4.47
CA PHE A 63 7.76 4.13 3.55
C PHE A 63 7.63 2.83 4.34
N CYS A 64 6.56 2.08 4.13
CA CYS A 64 6.30 0.85 4.89
C CYS A 64 6.53 -0.42 4.07
N GLY A 65 6.27 -0.35 2.77
CA GLY A 65 6.46 -1.48 1.88
C GLY A 65 5.83 -1.27 0.51
N LEU A 66 5.84 -2.35 -0.26
CA LEU A 66 5.26 -2.42 -1.59
C LEU A 66 4.32 -3.63 -1.65
N ILE A 67 3.19 -3.47 -2.33
CA ILE A 67 2.24 -4.54 -2.58
C ILE A 67 1.86 -4.57 -4.06
N THR A 68 1.44 -5.74 -4.55
CA THR A 68 1.06 -5.93 -5.95
C THR A 68 -0.13 -6.86 -6.09
N HIS A 69 -1.01 -6.57 -7.05
CA HIS A 69 -2.01 -7.52 -7.54
C HIS A 69 -1.38 -8.66 -8.38
N THR A 70 -0.14 -8.51 -8.83
CA THR A 70 0.52 -9.48 -9.69
C THR A 70 0.70 -10.80 -8.95
N GLY A 71 0.09 -11.87 -9.45
CA GLY A 71 0.14 -13.20 -8.83
C GLY A 71 -0.84 -13.41 -7.67
N ALA A 72 -1.64 -12.40 -7.30
CA ALA A 72 -2.67 -12.57 -6.28
C ALA A 72 -3.82 -13.47 -6.79
N ALA A 73 -4.35 -14.32 -5.90
CA ALA A 73 -5.37 -15.31 -6.26
C ALA A 73 -6.74 -14.70 -6.62
N GLY A 74 -7.03 -13.51 -6.11
CA GLY A 74 -8.31 -12.82 -6.32
C GLY A 74 -8.12 -11.49 -7.02
N ARG A 75 -9.16 -11.05 -7.74
CA ARG A 75 -9.16 -9.76 -8.46
C ARG A 75 -8.78 -8.56 -7.58
N ASN A 76 -9.17 -8.60 -6.30
CA ASN A 76 -8.89 -7.55 -5.31
C ASN A 76 -7.80 -7.95 -4.31
N GLY A 77 -7.12 -9.08 -4.54
CA GLY A 77 -6.10 -9.59 -3.63
C GLY A 77 -4.76 -8.90 -3.88
N PHE A 78 -3.97 -8.73 -2.82
CA PHE A 78 -2.61 -8.22 -2.90
C PHE A 78 -1.62 -9.26 -2.37
N LEU A 79 -0.39 -9.19 -2.87
CA LEU A 79 0.78 -9.85 -2.30
C LEU A 79 1.79 -8.77 -1.90
N GLN A 80 2.57 -9.03 -0.86
CA GLN A 80 3.69 -8.16 -0.48
C GLN A 80 4.87 -8.40 -1.43
N CYS A 81 5.42 -7.33 -1.97
CA CYS A 81 6.66 -7.41 -2.73
C CYS A 81 7.83 -7.66 -1.76
N GLN A 82 8.75 -8.55 -2.14
CA GLN A 82 9.98 -8.75 -1.37
C GLN A 82 10.95 -7.59 -1.62
N ALA A 83 11.53 -7.06 -0.56
CA ALA A 83 12.71 -6.20 -0.67
C ALA A 83 13.89 -7.06 -1.16
N ALA A 84 14.60 -6.58 -2.17
CA ALA A 84 15.81 -7.22 -2.68
C ALA A 84 17.00 -6.95 -1.75
#